data_AF-A0A0Q4LNI4-F1
#
_entry.id   AF-A0A0Q4LNI4-F1
#
_cell.length_a   1.000
_cell.length_b   1.000
_cell.length_c   1.000
_cell.angle_alpha   90.00
_cell.angle_beta   90.00
_cell.angle_gamma   90.00
#
_symmetry.space_group_name_H-M   'P 1'
#
loop_
_entity.id
_entity.type
_entity.pdbx_description
1 polymer ?
#
loop_
_entity_poly.entity_id
_entity_poly.type
_entity_poly.pdbx_seq_one_letter_code
_entity_poly.pdbx_strand_id
1 'polypeptide(L)'
;MLFLTTEIVTLYIILNDMAEHTAAPSKKLSTGGILVLLFVVLAFVGYGYYELVWKAKINGSTLIDNPTNKALVVTIDDQQYEVPANTFLKVDLEIGHHKIDCKDYNIAGEDLYLDPTEYGVINPTKSKYVIYNIIYTKKDLKSQFKAYAVEGREIYSLLGKPEVTTNLFIPDRTMGKGNIDDEEPDFENYNRINQDYSYLTKIFRLNDFFKFYDKNN
;
A
#
# COMPACT_ATOMS: atom_id res chain seq x y z
N MET A 1 65.21 40.78 5.75
CA MET A 1 65.51 41.70 6.85
C MET A 1 64.24 41.89 7.67
N LEU A 2 64.15 41.12 8.76
CA LEU A 2 63.43 41.38 10.03
C LEU A 2 61.94 41.77 10.07
N PHE A 3 61.10 41.46 9.08
CA PHE A 3 59.65 41.73 9.19
C PHE A 3 58.71 40.52 9.10
N LEU A 4 59.18 39.31 8.79
CA LEU A 4 58.30 38.13 8.67
C LEU A 4 58.21 37.24 9.92
N THR A 5 59.04 37.44 10.94
CA THR A 5 59.06 36.56 12.12
C THR A 5 58.13 37.03 13.25
N THR A 6 57.84 38.33 13.32
CA THR A 6 57.07 38.90 14.44
C THR A 6 55.56 38.72 14.26
N GLU A 7 55.05 38.81 13.02
CA GLU A 7 53.62 38.61 12.73
C GLU A 7 53.19 37.14 12.85
N ILE A 8 54.05 36.19 12.47
CA ILE A 8 53.74 34.75 12.57
C ILE A 8 53.71 34.29 14.04
N VAL A 9 54.62 34.80 14.87
CA VAL A 9 54.62 34.48 16.31
C VAL A 9 53.42 35.10 17.01
N THR A 10 53.01 36.31 16.63
CA THR A 10 51.82 36.97 17.19
C THR A 10 50.53 36.23 16.79
N LEU A 11 50.42 35.77 15.53
CA LEU A 11 49.29 34.98 15.07
C LEU A 11 49.22 33.60 15.77
N TYR A 12 50.37 32.97 16.03
CA TYR A 12 50.45 31.70 16.75
C TYR A 12 50.04 31.85 18.24
N ILE A 13 50.43 32.94 18.89
CA ILE A 13 50.02 33.22 20.28
C ILE A 13 48.52 33.52 20.35
N ILE A 14 47.97 34.33 19.44
CA ILE A 14 46.52 34.62 19.41
C ILE A 14 45.70 33.35 19.14
N LEU A 15 46.15 32.47 18.23
CA LEU A 15 45.47 31.20 17.95
C LEU A 15 45.51 30.23 19.15
N ASN A 16 46.61 30.18 19.90
CA ASN A 16 46.69 29.36 21.13
C ASN A 16 45.86 29.94 22.27
N ASP A 17 45.85 31.26 22.45
CA ASP A 17 45.06 31.94 23.50
C ASP A 17 43.55 31.81 23.23
N MET A 18 43.13 31.84 21.96
CA MET A 18 41.76 31.53 21.55
C MET A 18 41.38 30.05 21.71
N ALA A 19 42.34 29.13 21.63
CA ALA A 19 42.12 27.70 21.84
C ALA A 19 41.99 27.36 23.34
N GLU A 20 42.75 28.03 24.22
CA GLU A 20 42.63 27.84 25.67
C GLU A 20 41.34 28.45 26.24
N HIS A 21 40.82 29.53 25.65
CA HIS A 21 39.58 30.19 26.11
C HIS A 21 38.27 29.66 25.53
N THR A 22 38.29 28.70 24.60
CA THR A 22 37.07 28.08 24.02
C THR A 22 36.82 26.63 24.45
N ALA A 23 37.65 26.07 25.33
CA ALA A 23 37.39 24.79 25.95
C ALA A 23 36.29 24.91 27.02
N ALA A 24 35.03 25.06 26.58
CA ALA A 24 33.89 24.77 27.44
C ALA A 24 34.08 23.34 27.99
N PRO A 25 33.88 23.11 29.31
CA PRO A 25 34.05 21.77 29.86
C PRO A 25 33.09 20.85 29.11
N SER A 26 33.64 19.84 28.42
CA SER A 26 32.81 18.81 27.81
C SER A 26 32.04 18.15 28.95
N LYS A 27 30.75 18.50 29.09
CA LYS A 27 29.86 17.83 30.03
C LYS A 27 29.83 16.36 29.62
N LYS A 28 30.67 15.55 30.25
CA LYS A 28 30.67 14.10 30.07
C LYS A 28 29.25 13.64 30.33
N LEU A 29 28.63 13.05 29.32
CA LEU A 29 27.29 12.52 29.41
C LEU A 29 27.27 11.55 30.60
N SER A 30 26.46 11.83 31.62
CA SER A 30 26.39 10.96 32.80
C SER A 30 25.92 9.57 32.36
N THR A 31 26.32 8.53 33.07
CA THR A 31 25.89 7.15 32.76
C THR A 31 24.37 7.04 32.66
N GLY A 32 23.63 7.82 33.47
CA GLY A 32 22.17 7.94 33.36
C GLY A 32 21.70 8.62 32.06
N GLY A 33 22.38 9.67 31.60
CA GLY A 33 22.11 10.31 30.31
C GLY A 33 22.40 9.39 29.12
N ILE A 34 23.46 8.58 29.19
CA ILE A 34 23.76 7.56 28.18
C ILE A 34 22.66 6.49 28.13
N LEU A 35 22.20 6.03 29.29
CA LEU A 35 21.11 5.04 29.38
C LEU A 35 19.79 5.57 28.81
N VAL A 36 19.42 6.81 29.12
CA VAL A 36 18.22 7.44 28.53
C VAL A 36 18.35 7.57 27.02
N LEU A 37 19.51 7.99 26.52
CA LEU A 37 19.74 8.15 25.09
C LEU A 37 19.70 6.80 24.36
N LEU A 38 20.27 5.74 24.94
CA LEU A 38 20.14 4.37 24.43
C LEU A 38 18.67 3.91 24.40
N PHE A 39 17.91 4.21 25.45
CA PHE A 39 16.49 3.85 25.50
C PHE A 39 15.68 4.56 24.42
N VAL A 40 15.97 5.85 24.18
CA VAL A 40 15.34 6.64 23.11
C VAL A 40 15.70 6.07 21.74
N VAL A 41 16.97 5.75 21.49
CA VAL A 41 17.40 5.12 20.22
C VAL A 41 16.71 3.77 20.02
N LEU A 42 16.66 2.92 21.05
CA LEU A 42 15.95 1.64 20.97
C LEU A 42 14.45 1.81 20.72
N ALA A 43 13.82 2.82 21.32
CA ALA A 43 12.42 3.13 21.05
C ALA A 43 12.19 3.57 19.61
N PHE A 44 13.07 4.41 19.04
CA PHE A 44 12.99 4.81 17.63
C PHE A 44 13.26 3.65 16.67
N VAL A 45 14.23 2.79 16.96
CA VAL A 45 14.52 1.59 16.16
C VAL A 45 13.34 0.61 16.25
N GLY A 46 12.80 0.39 17.43
CA GLY A 46 11.62 -0.47 17.64
C GLY A 46 10.38 0.06 16.93
N TYR A 47 10.12 1.37 17.00
CA TYR A 47 9.04 2.02 16.28
C TYR A 47 9.23 1.96 14.76
N GLY A 48 10.44 2.21 14.28
CA GLY A 48 10.78 2.08 12.86
C GLY A 48 10.60 0.65 12.35
N TYR A 49 11.03 -0.34 13.13
CA TYR A 49 10.81 -1.76 12.82
C TYR A 49 9.32 -2.12 12.83
N TYR A 50 8.56 -1.61 13.79
CA TYR A 50 7.10 -1.79 13.83
C TYR A 50 6.43 -1.21 12.59
N GLU A 51 6.70 0.05 12.24
CA GLU A 51 6.08 0.71 11.09
C GLU A 51 6.48 0.08 9.75
N LEU A 52 7.73 -0.36 9.59
CA LEU A 52 8.26 -0.85 8.31
C LEU A 52 8.08 -2.36 8.10
N VAL A 53 8.13 -3.15 9.17
CA VAL A 53 8.13 -4.61 9.06
C VAL A 53 6.86 -5.19 9.67
N TRP A 54 6.60 -4.85 10.93
CA TRP A 54 5.56 -5.58 11.67
C TRP A 54 4.14 -5.17 11.26
N LYS A 55 3.92 -3.89 10.96
CA LYS A 55 2.64 -3.35 10.49
C LYS A 55 2.25 -3.90 9.11
N ALA A 56 3.22 -4.00 8.20
CA ALA A 56 3.03 -4.65 6.90
C ALA A 56 2.64 -6.13 7.08
N LYS A 57 3.33 -6.83 7.99
CA LYS A 57 3.08 -8.24 8.31
C LYS A 57 1.72 -8.51 8.96
N ILE A 58 1.29 -7.63 9.88
CA ILE A 58 0.04 -7.77 10.65
C ILE A 58 -1.19 -7.47 9.78
N ASN A 59 -1.08 -6.51 8.85
CA ASN A 59 -2.23 -6.10 8.06
C ASN A 59 -2.54 -7.05 6.90
N GLY A 60 -1.62 -7.96 6.55
CA GLY A 60 -1.76 -8.89 5.42
C GLY A 60 -1.87 -8.14 4.09
N SER A 61 -0.85 -8.24 3.25
CA SER A 61 -0.88 -7.61 1.93
C SER A 61 -1.94 -8.25 1.02
N THR A 62 -2.19 -9.55 1.17
CA THR A 62 -2.93 -10.29 0.15
C THR A 62 -4.25 -10.86 0.68
N LEU A 63 -5.32 -10.70 -0.09
CA LEU A 63 -6.65 -11.20 0.23
C LEU A 63 -6.93 -12.47 -0.57
N ILE A 64 -7.15 -13.60 0.09
CA ILE A 64 -7.74 -14.78 -0.57
C ILE A 64 -9.26 -14.57 -0.58
N ASP A 65 -9.83 -14.27 -1.75
CA ASP A 65 -11.25 -13.97 -1.86
C ASP A 65 -12.10 -15.21 -2.16
N ASN A 66 -13.24 -15.31 -1.48
CA ASN A 66 -14.27 -16.28 -1.74
C ASN A 66 -15.63 -15.58 -1.97
N PRO A 67 -15.93 -15.21 -3.23
CA PRO A 67 -17.19 -14.55 -3.58
C PRO A 67 -18.38 -15.52 -3.66
N THR A 68 -18.23 -16.77 -3.18
CA THR A 68 -19.23 -17.83 -3.40
C THR A 68 -20.03 -18.13 -2.14
N ASN A 69 -21.16 -18.81 -2.31
CA ASN A 69 -22.05 -19.19 -1.21
C ASN A 69 -21.60 -20.44 -0.44
N LYS A 70 -20.37 -20.92 -0.63
CA LYS A 70 -19.82 -22.09 0.06
C LYS A 70 -18.44 -21.75 0.61
N ALA A 71 -18.06 -22.40 1.71
CA ALA A 71 -16.69 -22.30 2.19
C ALA A 71 -15.73 -22.87 1.13
N LEU A 72 -14.54 -22.30 1.06
CA LEU A 72 -13.50 -22.64 0.12
C LEU A 72 -12.26 -23.08 0.88
N VAL A 73 -11.63 -24.16 0.42
CA VAL A 73 -10.34 -24.62 0.95
C VAL A 73 -9.28 -24.45 -0.12
N VAL A 74 -8.24 -23.69 0.22
CA VAL A 74 -7.11 -23.37 -0.65
C VAL A 74 -5.83 -23.81 0.04
N THR A 75 -4.90 -24.41 -0.69
CA THR A 75 -3.54 -24.64 -0.20
C THR A 75 -2.59 -23.77 -0.98
N ILE A 76 -1.72 -23.02 -0.30
CA ILE A 76 -0.63 -22.23 -0.91
C ILE A 76 0.67 -22.63 -0.22
N ASP A 77 1.66 -23.09 -0.99
CA ASP A 77 2.97 -23.57 -0.49
C ASP A 77 2.84 -24.52 0.71
N ASP A 78 2.04 -25.58 0.54
CA ASP A 78 1.73 -26.59 1.56
C ASP A 78 0.93 -26.10 2.78
N GLN A 79 0.65 -24.79 2.89
CA GLN A 79 -0.20 -24.24 3.94
C GLN A 79 -1.66 -24.18 3.50
N GLN A 80 -2.54 -24.77 4.29
CA GLN A 80 -3.98 -24.79 4.04
C GLN A 80 -4.68 -23.58 4.67
N TYR A 81 -5.63 -23.01 3.93
CA TYR A 81 -6.46 -21.88 4.29
C TYR A 81 -7.93 -22.22 4.05
N GLU A 82 -8.77 -22.01 5.07
CA GLU A 82 -10.22 -22.10 4.95
C GLU A 82 -10.81 -20.69 4.86
N VAL A 83 -11.50 -20.39 3.76
CA VAL A 83 -12.12 -19.09 3.51
C VAL A 83 -13.65 -19.26 3.53
N PRO A 84 -14.36 -18.71 4.52
CA PRO A 84 -15.81 -18.81 4.61
C PRO A 84 -16.53 -18.25 3.37
N ALA A 85 -17.78 -18.69 3.17
CA ALA A 85 -18.63 -18.22 2.07
C ALA A 85 -18.82 -16.69 2.12
N ASN A 86 -18.73 -16.02 0.97
CA ASN A 86 -18.90 -14.57 0.80
C ASN A 86 -17.98 -13.73 1.72
N THR A 87 -16.77 -14.23 1.96
CA THR A 87 -15.75 -13.54 2.77
C THR A 87 -14.40 -13.62 2.07
N PHE A 88 -13.41 -12.95 2.66
CA PHE A 88 -12.01 -13.05 2.27
C PHE A 88 -11.16 -13.33 3.51
N LEU A 89 -9.97 -13.86 3.29
CA LEU A 89 -8.96 -14.06 4.33
C LEU A 89 -7.72 -13.21 4.03
N LYS A 90 -7.27 -12.42 5.00
CA LYS A 90 -6.00 -11.70 4.90
C LYS A 90 -4.86 -12.65 5.19
N VAL A 91 -3.90 -12.74 4.27
CA VAL A 91 -2.72 -13.59 4.40
C VAL A 91 -1.46 -12.78 4.12
N ASP A 92 -0.38 -13.17 4.79
CA ASP A 92 0.96 -12.64 4.58
C ASP A 92 1.73 -13.64 3.73
N LEU A 93 1.92 -13.31 2.46
CA LEU A 93 2.66 -14.11 1.49
C LEU A 93 3.80 -13.25 0.94
N GLU A 94 4.95 -13.89 0.70
CA GLU A 94 6.09 -13.21 0.08
C GLU A 94 5.76 -12.82 -1.37
N ILE A 95 6.47 -11.85 -1.94
CA ILE A 95 6.30 -11.50 -3.35
C ILE A 95 7.00 -12.57 -4.20
N GLY A 96 6.43 -12.95 -5.35
CA GLY A 96 7.05 -13.88 -6.29
C GLY A 96 6.20 -15.12 -6.56
N HIS A 97 6.86 -16.24 -6.82
CA HIS A 97 6.20 -17.48 -7.25
C HIS A 97 5.80 -18.36 -6.05
N HIS A 98 4.55 -18.79 -6.07
CA HIS A 98 3.96 -19.74 -5.14
C HIS A 98 3.25 -20.85 -5.91
N LYS A 99 2.92 -21.94 -5.21
CA LYS A 99 2.03 -22.99 -5.74
C LYS A 99 0.70 -22.95 -5.02
N ILE A 100 -0.37 -22.98 -5.80
CA ILE A 100 -1.74 -23.00 -5.28
C ILE A 100 -2.48 -24.26 -5.72
N ASP A 101 -3.26 -24.80 -4.78
CA ASP A 101 -4.22 -25.87 -5.00
C ASP A 101 -5.60 -25.44 -4.50
N CYS A 102 -6.63 -25.74 -5.28
CA CYS A 102 -8.02 -25.51 -4.92
C CYS A 102 -8.90 -26.54 -5.64
N LYS A 103 -9.21 -27.64 -4.94
CA LYS A 103 -9.91 -28.80 -5.51
C LYS A 103 -11.29 -28.44 -6.06
N ASP A 104 -12.02 -27.59 -5.36
CA ASP A 104 -13.38 -27.18 -5.74
C ASP A 104 -13.44 -26.47 -7.10
N TYR A 105 -12.30 -25.94 -7.55
CA TYR A 105 -12.15 -25.18 -8.80
C TYR A 105 -11.13 -25.82 -9.76
N ASN A 106 -10.78 -27.09 -9.55
CA ASN A 106 -9.84 -27.86 -10.39
C ASN A 106 -8.45 -27.19 -10.54
N ILE A 107 -8.00 -26.47 -9.52
CA ILE A 107 -6.65 -25.92 -9.45
C ILE A 107 -5.78 -26.96 -8.74
N ALA A 108 -4.74 -27.43 -9.41
CA ALA A 108 -3.78 -28.40 -8.87
C ALA A 108 -2.35 -27.96 -9.22
N GLY A 109 -1.60 -27.48 -8.22
CA GLY A 109 -0.24 -26.97 -8.36
C GLY A 109 -0.07 -25.86 -9.40
N GLU A 110 -1.09 -25.01 -9.60
CA GLU A 110 -1.00 -23.89 -10.54
C GLU A 110 0.01 -22.86 -10.01
N ASP A 111 0.69 -22.17 -10.92
CA ASP A 111 1.62 -21.11 -10.56
C ASP A 111 0.85 -19.86 -10.13
N LEU A 112 1.09 -19.41 -8.90
CA LEU A 112 0.59 -18.16 -8.36
C LEU A 112 1.75 -17.18 -8.29
N TYR A 113 1.78 -16.20 -9.20
CA TYR A 113 2.77 -15.13 -9.15
C TYR A 113 2.18 -13.87 -8.51
N LEU A 114 2.74 -13.47 -7.38
CA LEU A 114 2.39 -12.24 -6.67
C LEU A 114 3.28 -11.10 -7.18
N ASP A 115 2.68 -10.13 -7.87
CA ASP A 115 3.38 -8.92 -8.31
C ASP A 115 3.88 -8.08 -7.11
N PRO A 116 4.92 -7.25 -7.29
CA PRO A 116 5.38 -6.33 -6.24
C PRO A 116 4.37 -5.18 -6.05
N THR A 117 3.33 -5.45 -5.29
CA THR A 117 2.31 -4.49 -4.88
C THR A 117 2.08 -4.59 -3.37
N GLU A 118 1.64 -3.47 -2.76
CA GLU A 118 1.34 -3.42 -1.33
C GLU A 118 0.16 -4.31 -0.98
N TYR A 119 -0.82 -4.42 -1.88
CA TYR A 119 -1.97 -5.30 -1.70
C TYR A 119 -2.33 -6.09 -2.96
N GLY A 120 -3.11 -7.16 -2.79
CA GLY A 120 -3.66 -7.88 -3.94
C GLY A 120 -4.76 -8.84 -3.56
N VAL A 121 -5.43 -9.37 -4.59
CA VAL A 121 -6.50 -10.36 -4.43
C VAL A 121 -6.08 -11.65 -5.12
N ILE A 122 -6.03 -12.74 -4.36
CA ILE A 122 -5.99 -14.09 -4.88
C ILE A 122 -7.43 -14.54 -5.14
N ASN A 123 -7.70 -15.02 -6.35
CA ASN A 123 -9.00 -15.45 -6.83
C ASN A 123 -8.96 -16.95 -7.23
N PRO A 124 -9.01 -17.88 -6.26
CA PRO A 124 -8.99 -19.31 -6.53
C PRO A 124 -10.26 -19.78 -7.26
N THR A 125 -11.33 -18.98 -7.20
CA THR A 125 -12.63 -19.33 -7.79
C THR A 125 -12.71 -19.01 -9.29
N LYS A 126 -11.68 -18.33 -9.85
CA LYS A 126 -11.69 -17.75 -11.21
C LYS A 126 -12.93 -16.89 -11.48
N SER A 127 -13.50 -16.30 -10.43
CA SER A 127 -14.62 -15.38 -10.53
C SER A 127 -14.22 -14.13 -11.32
N LYS A 128 -15.20 -13.45 -11.90
CA LYS A 128 -14.97 -12.21 -12.64
C LYS A 128 -14.89 -11.03 -11.69
N TYR A 129 -13.85 -10.22 -11.86
CA TYR A 129 -13.67 -8.95 -11.19
C TYR A 129 -13.64 -7.83 -12.21
N VAL A 130 -14.06 -6.64 -11.77
CA VAL A 130 -14.03 -5.42 -12.56
C VAL A 130 -13.15 -4.41 -11.86
N ILE A 131 -12.14 -3.90 -12.54
CA ILE A 131 -11.35 -2.75 -12.08
C ILE A 131 -11.90 -1.51 -12.76
N TYR A 132 -12.39 -0.56 -11.96
CA TYR A 132 -13.14 0.61 -12.43
C TYR A 132 -12.66 1.90 -11.76
N ASN A 133 -12.69 2.99 -12.52
CA ASN A 133 -12.36 4.33 -12.02
C ASN A 133 -13.63 5.09 -11.65
N ILE A 134 -13.87 5.26 -10.36
CA ILE A 134 -14.97 6.07 -9.83
C ILE A 134 -14.57 7.54 -9.92
N ILE A 135 -15.40 8.37 -10.54
CA ILE A 135 -15.14 9.80 -10.73
C ILE A 135 -15.92 10.61 -9.69
N TYR A 136 -15.19 11.38 -8.89
CA TYR A 136 -15.74 12.33 -7.92
C TYR A 136 -15.58 13.74 -8.48
N THR A 137 -16.68 14.34 -8.92
CA THR A 137 -16.69 15.71 -9.49
C THR A 137 -17.94 16.50 -9.12
N LYS A 138 -17.76 17.82 -8.89
CA LYS A 138 -18.87 18.79 -8.78
C LYS A 138 -19.26 19.38 -10.15
N LYS A 139 -18.51 19.08 -11.21
CA LYS A 139 -18.75 19.58 -12.58
C LYS A 139 -19.60 18.58 -13.36
N ASP A 140 -20.39 19.07 -14.30
CA ASP A 140 -21.05 18.21 -15.28
C ASP A 140 -20.04 17.74 -16.33
N LEU A 141 -19.60 16.48 -16.21
CA LEU A 141 -18.67 15.84 -17.14
C LEU A 141 -19.35 14.80 -18.03
N LYS A 142 -20.69 14.70 -18.04
CA LYS A 142 -21.43 13.61 -18.71
C LYS A 142 -21.02 13.40 -20.17
N SER A 143 -20.78 14.49 -20.91
CA SER A 143 -20.40 14.42 -22.33
C SER A 143 -19.00 13.83 -22.57
N GLN A 144 -18.17 13.71 -21.53
CA GLN A 144 -16.82 13.17 -21.62
C GLN A 144 -16.78 11.66 -21.34
N PHE A 145 -17.82 11.10 -20.72
CA PHE A 145 -17.92 9.67 -20.49
C PHE A 145 -18.17 8.93 -21.80
N LYS A 146 -17.51 7.79 -21.95
CA LYS A 146 -17.67 6.90 -23.10
C LYS A 146 -18.33 5.60 -22.67
N ALA A 147 -19.23 5.10 -23.51
CA ALA A 147 -19.87 3.81 -23.32
C ALA A 147 -18.88 2.67 -23.65
N TYR A 148 -18.87 1.65 -22.80
CA TYR A 148 -18.10 0.43 -22.97
C TYR A 148 -18.98 -0.79 -22.67
N ALA A 149 -18.85 -1.83 -23.47
CA ALA A 149 -19.47 -3.11 -23.17
C ALA A 149 -18.65 -3.87 -22.12
N VAL A 150 -19.29 -4.17 -20.98
CA VAL A 150 -18.74 -4.96 -19.88
C VAL A 150 -19.73 -6.08 -19.57
N GLU A 151 -19.36 -7.33 -19.87
CA GLU A 151 -20.19 -8.49 -19.58
C GLU A 151 -21.64 -8.36 -20.12
N GLY A 152 -21.77 -7.83 -21.34
CA GLY A 152 -23.06 -7.64 -22.01
C GLY A 152 -23.85 -6.40 -21.58
N ARG A 153 -23.33 -5.60 -20.64
CA ARG A 153 -23.94 -4.35 -20.20
C ARG A 153 -23.18 -3.13 -20.72
N GLU A 154 -23.91 -2.06 -21.00
CA GLU A 154 -23.32 -0.77 -21.34
C GLU A 154 -22.94 -0.01 -20.06
N ILE A 155 -21.65 0.31 -19.94
CA ILE A 155 -21.04 0.97 -18.78
C ILE A 155 -20.31 2.21 -19.26
N TYR A 156 -20.66 3.36 -18.70
CA TYR A 156 -20.00 4.63 -18.98
C TYR A 156 -18.77 4.81 -18.10
N SER A 157 -17.64 5.21 -18.70
CA SER A 157 -16.39 5.51 -17.99
C SER A 157 -15.67 6.71 -18.60
N LEU A 158 -15.04 7.53 -17.76
CA LEU A 158 -14.24 8.70 -18.17
C LEU A 158 -12.78 8.30 -18.48
N LEU A 159 -12.19 7.43 -17.65
CA LEU A 159 -10.76 7.11 -17.65
C LEU A 159 -10.42 5.82 -18.40
N GLY A 160 -11.25 5.47 -19.40
CA GLY A 160 -11.04 4.30 -20.24
C GLY A 160 -11.91 3.10 -19.87
N LYS A 161 -11.74 2.01 -20.63
CA LYS A 161 -12.56 0.81 -20.51
C LYS A 161 -12.35 0.15 -19.13
N PRO A 162 -13.42 -0.24 -18.41
CA PRO A 162 -13.29 -1.06 -17.21
C PRO A 162 -12.59 -2.38 -17.52
N GLU A 163 -11.61 -2.77 -16.70
CA GLU A 163 -10.86 -4.01 -16.89
C GLU A 163 -11.65 -5.17 -16.27
N VAL A 164 -11.92 -6.22 -17.06
CA VAL A 164 -12.54 -7.45 -16.56
C VAL A 164 -11.49 -8.54 -16.51
N THR A 165 -11.33 -9.18 -15.36
CA THR A 165 -10.30 -10.21 -15.17
C THR A 165 -10.83 -11.39 -14.36
N THR A 166 -10.28 -12.57 -14.65
CA THR A 166 -10.45 -13.82 -13.89
C THR A 166 -9.11 -14.37 -13.44
N ASN A 167 -8.07 -13.53 -13.44
CA ASN A 167 -6.72 -13.94 -13.09
C ASN A 167 -6.68 -14.48 -11.66
N LEU A 168 -5.76 -15.42 -11.45
CA LEU A 168 -5.54 -16.04 -10.15
C LEU A 168 -5.02 -15.05 -9.12
N PHE A 169 -4.20 -14.09 -9.56
CA PHE A 169 -3.79 -12.93 -8.79
C PHE A 169 -4.23 -11.65 -9.50
N ILE A 170 -4.81 -10.73 -8.76
CA ILE A 170 -5.22 -9.41 -9.20
C ILE A 170 -4.43 -8.40 -8.35
N PRO A 171 -3.43 -7.73 -8.91
CA PRO A 171 -2.63 -6.77 -8.15
C PRO A 171 -3.49 -5.56 -7.77
N ASP A 172 -3.37 -5.10 -6.53
CA ASP A 172 -4.01 -3.86 -6.13
C ASP A 172 -3.31 -2.68 -6.81
N ARG A 173 -4.07 -1.93 -7.63
CA ARG A 173 -3.63 -0.68 -8.28
C ARG A 173 -4.31 0.55 -7.67
N THR A 174 -4.97 0.36 -6.53
CA THR A 174 -5.78 1.38 -5.83
C THR A 174 -5.01 2.09 -4.72
N MET A 175 -3.75 1.70 -4.49
CA MET A 175 -2.91 2.17 -3.39
C MET A 175 -3.54 1.88 -2.01
N GLY A 176 -4.19 0.72 -1.85
CA GLY A 176 -4.81 0.29 -0.60
C GLY A 176 -6.07 1.04 -0.19
N LYS A 177 -6.77 1.69 -1.14
CA LYS A 177 -7.97 2.51 -0.86
C LYS A 177 -9.22 2.06 -1.60
N GLY A 178 -9.07 1.11 -2.52
CA GLY A 178 -10.12 0.62 -3.39
C GLY A 178 -10.03 -0.89 -3.58
N ASN A 179 -9.47 -1.61 -2.61
CA ASN A 179 -9.48 -3.06 -2.65
C ASN A 179 -10.93 -3.57 -2.43
N ILE A 180 -11.13 -4.89 -2.52
CA ILE A 180 -12.46 -5.52 -2.44
C ILE A 180 -13.16 -5.36 -1.08
N ASP A 181 -12.43 -4.98 -0.03
CA ASP A 181 -12.92 -4.75 1.33
C ASP A 181 -13.08 -3.26 1.72
N ASP A 182 -12.57 -2.35 0.89
CA ASP A 182 -12.63 -0.92 1.19
C ASP A 182 -13.97 -0.31 0.80
N GLU A 183 -14.63 0.41 1.70
CA GLU A 183 -15.80 1.22 1.35
C GLU A 183 -15.37 2.44 0.50
N GLU A 184 -16.22 2.83 -0.45
CA GLU A 184 -15.95 4.04 -1.22
C GLU A 184 -16.00 5.28 -0.31
N PRO A 185 -15.01 6.19 -0.41
CA PRO A 185 -15.01 7.42 0.36
C PRO A 185 -16.19 8.32 -0.04
N ASP A 186 -16.72 9.06 0.92
CA ASP A 186 -17.73 10.09 0.64
C ASP A 186 -17.15 11.17 -0.31
N PHE A 187 -18.01 11.63 -1.21
CA PHE A 187 -17.73 12.61 -2.24
C PHE A 187 -17.11 13.90 -1.70
N GLU A 188 -17.64 14.42 -0.59
CA GLU A 188 -17.15 15.67 0.01
C GLU A 188 -15.73 15.53 0.58
N ASN A 189 -15.30 14.31 0.92
CA ASN A 189 -13.96 14.05 1.44
C ASN A 189 -12.92 13.81 0.32
N TYR A 190 -13.37 13.39 -0.86
CA TYR A 190 -12.46 12.96 -1.93
C TYR A 190 -12.19 14.03 -2.99
N ASN A 191 -13.15 14.93 -3.26
CA ASN A 191 -12.99 15.97 -4.27
C ASN A 191 -12.13 17.13 -3.76
N ARG A 192 -10.95 17.35 -4.36
CA ARG A 192 -10.05 18.45 -4.01
C ARG A 192 -10.51 19.77 -4.64
N ILE A 193 -10.56 20.82 -3.82
CA ILE A 193 -10.82 22.20 -4.25
C ILE A 193 -9.74 22.56 -5.30
N ASN A 194 -10.15 22.83 -6.55
CA ASN A 194 -9.34 23.19 -7.74
C ASN A 194 -8.97 22.07 -8.74
N GLN A 195 -9.57 20.89 -8.68
CA GLN A 195 -9.50 19.90 -9.78
C GLN A 195 -10.87 19.72 -10.45
N ASP A 196 -10.88 19.39 -11.75
CA ASP A 196 -12.13 19.09 -12.47
C ASP A 196 -12.82 17.85 -11.91
N TYR A 197 -12.02 16.87 -11.48
CA TYR A 197 -12.46 15.68 -10.77
C TYR A 197 -11.28 15.07 -10.00
N SER A 198 -11.61 14.24 -9.02
CA SER A 198 -10.71 13.24 -8.44
C SER A 198 -11.24 11.84 -8.80
N TYR A 199 -10.40 10.82 -8.77
CA TYR A 199 -10.85 9.45 -9.06
C TYR A 199 -10.27 8.42 -8.12
N LEU A 200 -11.06 7.38 -7.84
CA LEU A 200 -10.62 6.18 -7.13
C LEU A 200 -10.69 5.00 -8.10
N THR A 201 -9.54 4.38 -8.36
CA THR A 201 -9.52 3.03 -8.92
C THR A 201 -10.04 2.09 -7.85
N LYS A 202 -11.01 1.21 -8.18
CA LYS A 202 -11.54 0.21 -7.26
C LYS A 202 -11.67 -1.15 -7.94
N ILE A 203 -11.36 -2.21 -7.20
CA ILE A 203 -11.58 -3.60 -7.58
C ILE A 203 -12.94 -4.03 -7.04
N PHE A 204 -13.78 -4.57 -7.92
CA PHE A 204 -15.10 -5.07 -7.58
C PHE A 204 -15.22 -6.54 -7.98
N ARG A 205 -15.95 -7.33 -7.19
CA ARG A 205 -16.58 -8.54 -7.71
C ARG A 205 -17.62 -8.13 -8.76
N LEU A 206 -17.78 -8.87 -9.85
CA LEU A 206 -18.65 -8.46 -10.97
C LEU A 206 -20.09 -8.08 -10.54
N ASN A 207 -20.71 -8.87 -9.66
CA ASN A 207 -22.06 -8.58 -9.20
C ASN A 207 -22.13 -7.31 -8.35
N ASP A 208 -21.10 -7.05 -7.55
CA ASP A 208 -21.05 -5.85 -6.70
C ASP A 208 -20.74 -4.61 -7.53
N PHE A 209 -19.94 -4.74 -8.59
CA PHE A 209 -19.74 -3.68 -9.57
C PHE A 209 -21.07 -3.24 -10.18
N PHE A 210 -21.91 -4.19 -10.59
CA PHE A 210 -23.20 -3.87 -11.19
C PHE A 210 -24.17 -3.22 -10.21
N LYS A 211 -24.24 -3.71 -8.96
CA LYS A 211 -25.03 -3.04 -7.91
C LYS A 211 -24.54 -1.62 -7.65
N PHE A 212 -23.22 -1.44 -7.59
CA PHE A 212 -22.61 -0.12 -7.44
C PHE A 212 -22.97 0.80 -8.62
N TYR A 213 -22.83 0.30 -9.85
CA TYR A 213 -23.09 1.08 -11.05
C TYR A 213 -24.55 1.53 -11.14
N ASP A 214 -25.49 0.61 -10.88
CA ASP A 214 -26.95 0.86 -10.91
C ASP A 214 -27.43 1.80 -9.80
N LYS A 215 -26.73 1.83 -8.67
CA LYS A 215 -27.04 2.78 -7.58
C LYS A 215 -26.60 4.20 -7.91
N ASN A 216 -25.59 4.38 -8.75
CA ASN A 216 -24.88 5.65 -8.94
C ASN A 216 -25.04 6.26 -10.35
N ASN A 217 -25.79 5.63 -11.26
CA ASN A 217 -26.10 6.13 -12.61
C ASN A 217 -27.57 5.89 -12.94
#